data_AF-A0A9Q4KV24-F1
#
_entry.id   AF-A0A9Q4KV24-F1
#
_cell.length_a   1.000
_cell.length_b   1.000
_cell.length_c   1.000
_cell.angle_alpha   90.00
_cell.angle_beta   90.00
_cell.angle_gamma   90.00
#
_symmetry.space_group_name_H-M   'P 1'
#
loop_
_entity.id
_entity.type
_entity.pdbx_description
1 polymer ?
#
loop_
_entity_poly.entity_id
_entity_poly.type
_entity_poly.pdbx_seq_one_letter_code
_entity_poly.pdbx_strand_id
1 'polypeptide(L)'
;MEGGDIRVGIDLLKYSVINAEQDGRAVVVEENVNTAFKIVTGTHLSLLIEGLKPIQKRLLSRIVQMKQGDEMSSLTSSALYTSFKKTGDISHASFYNYLLRLSDLRLINLHRWAGKGNAHEIELLFDPEFLKNI
;
A
#
# COMPACT_ATOMS: atom_id res chain seq x y z
N MET A 1 -3.42 -12.18 14.51
CA MET A 1 -2.62 -12.75 13.40
C MET A 1 -3.03 -12.00 12.14
N GLU A 2 -2.29 -10.97 11.77
CA GLU A 2 -2.47 -10.33 10.47
C GLU A 2 -1.96 -11.30 9.40
N GLY A 3 -2.86 -11.79 8.54
CA GLY A 3 -2.45 -12.66 7.45
C GLY A 3 -1.65 -11.84 6.43
N GLY A 4 -0.35 -12.08 6.30
CA GLY A 4 0.48 -11.50 5.24
C GLY A 4 0.17 -12.08 3.86
N ASP A 5 0.61 -11.44 2.78
CA ASP A 5 0.54 -12.04 1.43
C ASP A 5 1.54 -13.21 1.35
N ILE A 6 1.02 -14.41 1.08
CA ILE A 6 1.85 -15.62 0.99
C ILE A 6 2.90 -15.55 -0.13
N ARG A 7 2.65 -14.76 -1.17
CA ARG A 7 3.60 -14.54 -2.27
C ARG A 7 4.84 -13.81 -1.76
N VAL A 8 4.65 -12.79 -0.91
CA VAL A 8 5.74 -12.09 -0.23
C VAL A 8 6.53 -13.06 0.64
N GLY A 9 5.85 -13.97 1.35
CA GLY A 9 6.52 -15.01 2.15
C GLY A 9 7.39 -15.96 1.30
N ILE A 10 6.88 -16.41 0.15
CA ILE A 10 7.62 -17.30 -0.77
C ILE A 10 8.83 -16.59 -1.36
N ASP A 11 8.65 -15.36 -1.85
CA ASP A 11 9.75 -14.59 -2.40
C ASP A 11 10.78 -14.25 -1.33
N LEU A 12 10.34 -13.95 -0.10
CA LEU A 12 11.24 -13.70 1.03
C LEU A 12 12.16 -14.90 1.29
N LEU A 13 11.61 -16.11 1.33
CA LEU A 13 12.40 -17.34 1.48
C LEU A 13 13.40 -17.51 0.34
N LYS A 14 12.95 -17.36 -0.90
CA LYS A 14 13.79 -17.49 -2.10
C LYS A 14 14.98 -16.52 -2.06
N TYR A 15 14.71 -15.23 -1.84
CA TYR A 15 15.77 -14.22 -1.84
C TYR A 15 16.70 -14.34 -0.62
N SER A 16 16.19 -14.80 0.53
CA SER A 16 17.05 -15.05 1.71
C SER A 16 18.07 -16.16 1.45
N VAL A 17 17.69 -17.21 0.71
CA VAL A 17 18.58 -18.28 0.28
C VAL A 17 19.58 -17.78 -0.77
N ILE A 18 19.11 -17.07 -1.80
CA ILE A 18 19.98 -16.51 -2.85
C ILE A 18 21.07 -15.62 -2.24
N ASN A 19 20.72 -14.76 -1.27
CA ASN A 19 21.69 -13.90 -0.59
C ASN A 19 22.73 -14.73 0.18
N ALA A 20 22.32 -15.81 0.85
CA ALA A 20 23.25 -16.71 1.54
C ALA A 20 24.20 -17.42 0.56
N GLU A 21 23.67 -17.88 -0.57
CA GLU A 21 24.44 -18.56 -1.62
C GLU A 21 25.44 -17.61 -2.28
N GLN A 22 25.06 -16.35 -2.54
CA GLN A 22 25.94 -15.32 -3.09
C GLN A 22 27.14 -15.06 -2.16
N ASP A 23 26.93 -15.15 -0.86
CA ASP A 23 27.98 -15.01 0.15
C ASP A 23 28.76 -16.33 0.40
N GLY A 24 28.45 -17.40 -0.35
CA GLY A 24 29.10 -18.71 -0.22
C GLY A 24 28.76 -19.46 1.07
N ARG A 25 27.66 -19.09 1.74
CA ARG A 25 27.25 -19.66 3.04
C ARG A 25 26.15 -20.70 2.85
N ALA A 26 26.29 -21.84 3.54
CA ALA A 26 25.27 -22.90 3.56
C ALA A 26 24.12 -22.63 4.56
N VAL A 27 24.20 -21.54 5.33
CA VAL A 27 23.23 -21.20 6.37
C VAL A 27 22.70 -19.79 6.14
N VAL A 28 21.37 -19.66 6.13
CA VAL A 28 20.68 -18.37 6.08
C VAL A 28 20.76 -17.71 7.46
N VAL A 29 21.22 -16.47 7.50
CA VAL A 29 21.27 -15.64 8.71
C VAL A 29 20.24 -14.52 8.62
N GLU A 30 19.96 -13.88 9.75
CA GLU A 30 18.98 -12.79 9.86
C GLU A 30 19.21 -11.66 8.84
N GLU A 31 20.46 -11.30 8.57
CA GLU A 31 20.84 -10.25 7.62
C GLU A 31 20.37 -10.55 6.18
N ASN A 32 20.35 -11.82 5.79
CA ASN A 32 19.85 -12.25 4.48
C ASN A 32 18.34 -12.01 4.39
N VAL A 33 17.63 -12.30 5.47
CA VAL A 33 16.18 -12.13 5.58
C VAL A 33 15.82 -10.64 5.57
N ASN A 34 16.55 -9.82 6.33
CA ASN A 34 16.34 -8.38 6.35
C ASN A 34 16.57 -7.74 4.97
N THR A 35 17.60 -8.18 4.25
CA THR A 35 17.91 -7.70 2.90
C THR A 35 16.85 -8.16 1.90
N ALA A 36 16.47 -9.43 1.94
CA ALA A 36 15.41 -9.99 1.10
C ALA A 36 14.06 -9.30 1.35
N PHE A 37 13.74 -8.98 2.61
CA PHE A 37 12.51 -8.30 2.98
C PHE A 37 12.37 -6.94 2.32
N LYS A 38 13.44 -6.14 2.28
CA LYS A 38 13.45 -4.84 1.60
C LYS A 38 13.20 -4.98 0.09
N ILE A 39 13.83 -5.97 -0.55
CA ILE A 39 13.73 -6.21 -2.00
C ILE A 39 12.32 -6.68 -2.38
N VAL A 40 11.81 -7.69 -1.68
CA VAL A 40 10.52 -8.32 -1.99
C VAL A 40 9.38 -7.36 -1.74
N THR A 41 9.41 -6.64 -0.61
CA THR A 41 8.38 -5.64 -0.28
C THR A 41 8.35 -4.51 -1.31
N GLY A 42 9.52 -3.99 -1.70
CA GLY A 42 9.62 -2.94 -2.72
C GLY A 42 9.16 -3.41 -4.10
N THR A 43 9.64 -4.56 -4.57
CA THR A 43 9.30 -5.10 -5.89
C THR A 43 7.81 -5.43 -6.01
N HIS A 44 7.23 -6.07 -4.99
CA HIS A 44 5.82 -6.42 -4.98
C HIS A 44 4.93 -5.17 -5.00
N LEU A 45 5.27 -4.18 -4.19
CA LEU A 45 4.54 -2.92 -4.14
C LEU A 45 4.60 -2.19 -5.48
N SER A 46 5.77 -2.12 -6.11
CA SER A 46 5.94 -1.54 -7.46
C SER A 46 5.05 -2.24 -8.49
N LEU A 47 5.03 -3.59 -8.51
CA LEU A 47 4.19 -4.36 -9.44
C LEU A 47 2.69 -4.09 -9.23
N LEU A 48 2.24 -4.02 -7.96
CA LEU A 48 0.86 -3.69 -7.63
C LEU A 48 0.49 -2.28 -8.12
N ILE A 49 1.39 -1.31 -7.94
CA ILE A 49 1.18 0.07 -8.37
C ILE A 49 1.21 0.18 -9.90
N GLU A 50 2.13 -0.49 -10.59
CA GLU A 50 2.20 -0.51 -12.05
C GLU A 50 0.88 -0.95 -12.69
N GLY A 51 0.23 -1.95 -12.12
CA GLY A 51 -1.08 -2.46 -12.55
C GLY A 51 -2.27 -1.52 -12.28
N LEU A 52 -2.08 -0.40 -11.56
CA LEU A 52 -3.14 0.59 -11.33
C LEU A 52 -3.37 1.46 -12.55
N LYS A 53 -4.64 1.79 -12.81
CA LYS A 53 -5.02 2.79 -13.80
C LYS A 53 -4.48 4.17 -13.39
N PRO A 54 -4.23 5.09 -14.34
CA PRO A 54 -3.72 6.43 -14.02
C PRO A 54 -4.57 7.17 -12.97
N ILE A 55 -5.89 7.01 -13.00
CA ILE A 55 -6.78 7.61 -12.01
C ILE A 55 -6.62 7.01 -10.61
N GLN A 56 -6.37 5.69 -10.52
CA GLN A 56 -6.16 4.98 -9.26
C GLN A 56 -4.79 5.34 -8.67
N LYS A 57 -3.75 5.48 -9.51
CA LYS A 57 -2.44 6.00 -9.10
C LYS A 57 -2.57 7.39 -8.48
N ARG A 58 -3.29 8.30 -9.15
CA ARG A 58 -3.57 9.64 -8.58
C ARG A 58 -4.30 9.60 -7.25
N LEU A 59 -5.28 8.69 -7.11
CA LEU A 59 -5.99 8.49 -5.84
C LEU A 59 -5.04 8.04 -4.73
N LEU A 60 -4.19 7.06 -5.00
CA LEU A 60 -3.18 6.56 -4.06
C LEU A 60 -2.19 7.66 -3.65
N SER A 61 -1.65 8.41 -4.62
CA SER A 61 -0.75 9.55 -4.35
C SER A 61 -1.43 10.60 -3.48
N ARG A 62 -2.73 10.87 -3.70
CA ARG A 62 -3.47 11.84 -2.90
C ARG A 62 -3.67 11.37 -1.45
N ILE A 63 -3.98 10.09 -1.24
CA ILE A 63 -4.08 9.47 0.09
C ILE A 63 -2.76 9.66 0.85
N VAL A 64 -1.64 9.40 0.18
CA VAL A 64 -0.30 9.47 0.77
C VAL A 64 0.07 10.90 1.14
N GLN A 65 -0.19 11.87 0.25
CA GLN A 65 0.01 13.29 0.56
C GLN A 65 -0.80 13.73 1.78
N MET A 66 -2.07 13.34 1.86
CA MET A 66 -2.94 13.71 2.98
C MET A 66 -2.52 13.07 4.31
N LYS A 67 -1.91 11.87 4.27
CA LYS A 67 -1.36 11.19 5.46
C LYS A 67 -0.01 11.76 5.89
N GLN A 68 0.85 12.17 4.97
CA GLN A 68 2.16 12.76 5.28
C GLN A 68 2.07 14.23 5.73
N GLY A 69 1.08 14.98 5.24
CA GLY A 69 0.98 16.43 5.43
C GLY A 69 0.45 16.91 6.77
N ASP A 70 0.30 16.05 7.79
CA ASP A 70 -0.30 16.37 9.11
C ASP A 70 -1.72 16.99 9.05
N GLU A 71 -2.35 17.06 7.86
CA GLU A 71 -3.63 17.74 7.65
C GLU A 71 -4.81 17.02 8.34
N MET A 72 -4.67 15.75 8.74
CA MET A 72 -5.72 15.01 9.43
C MET A 72 -5.18 13.77 10.16
N SER A 73 -5.40 13.72 11.48
CA SER A 73 -5.05 12.58 12.34
C SER A 73 -5.76 11.27 11.95
N SER A 74 -6.89 11.37 11.26
CA SER A 74 -7.65 10.25 10.70
C SER A 74 -8.14 10.63 9.30
N LEU A 75 -7.69 9.91 8.27
CA LEU A 75 -8.13 10.12 6.89
C LEU A 75 -9.43 9.36 6.66
N THR A 76 -10.52 10.07 6.38
CA THR A 76 -11.83 9.46 6.11
C THR A 76 -12.16 9.48 4.62
N SER A 77 -12.93 8.49 4.18
CA SER A 77 -13.33 8.33 2.77
C SER A 77 -14.13 9.52 2.23
N SER A 78 -14.92 10.19 3.08
CA SER A 78 -15.69 11.39 2.72
C SER A 78 -14.81 12.61 2.51
N ALA A 79 -13.82 12.83 3.38
CA ALA A 79 -12.85 13.90 3.22
C ALA A 79 -11.96 13.67 1.99
N LEU A 80 -11.53 12.42 1.76
CA LEU A 80 -10.80 12.04 0.56
C LEU A 80 -11.63 12.28 -0.71
N TYR A 81 -12.90 11.88 -0.73
CA TYR A 81 -13.78 12.14 -1.89
C TYR A 81 -13.92 13.64 -2.17
N THR A 82 -14.13 14.44 -1.12
CA THR A 82 -14.25 15.91 -1.26
C THR A 82 -12.97 16.52 -1.80
N SER A 83 -11.80 16.07 -1.34
CA SER A 83 -10.52 16.53 -1.86
C SER A 83 -10.29 16.08 -3.30
N PHE A 84 -10.65 14.85 -3.65
CA PHE A 84 -10.37 14.25 -4.96
C PHE A 84 -11.35 14.74 -6.05
N LYS A 85 -12.59 15.04 -5.68
CA LYS A 85 -13.58 15.64 -6.60
C LYS A 85 -13.17 17.03 -7.08
N LYS A 86 -12.38 17.78 -6.29
CA LYS A 86 -11.82 19.08 -6.74
C LYS A 86 -10.85 18.92 -7.93
N THR A 87 -10.25 17.75 -8.10
CA THR A 87 -9.29 17.47 -9.18
C THR A 87 -9.95 16.85 -10.44
N GLY A 88 -11.25 16.58 -10.43
CA GLY A 88 -11.97 16.07 -11.60
C GLY A 88 -13.38 15.58 -11.30
N ASP A 89 -14.20 15.46 -12.34
CA ASP A 89 -15.59 15.07 -12.19
C ASP A 89 -15.73 13.54 -12.16
N ILE A 90 -15.82 12.98 -10.94
CA ILE A 90 -15.94 11.54 -10.69
C ILE A 90 -17.16 11.28 -9.81
N SER A 91 -18.00 10.35 -10.26
CA SER A 91 -19.15 9.88 -9.49
C SER A 91 -18.71 9.19 -8.20
N HIS A 92 -19.53 9.32 -7.16
CA HIS A 92 -19.25 8.69 -5.85
C HIS A 92 -19.07 7.17 -5.97
N ALA A 93 -19.83 6.51 -6.85
CA ALA A 93 -19.73 5.07 -7.09
C ALA A 93 -18.39 4.68 -7.72
N SER A 94 -17.93 5.40 -8.75
CA SER A 94 -16.63 5.14 -9.38
C SER A 94 -15.47 5.37 -8.41
N PHE A 95 -15.56 6.43 -7.60
CA PHE A 95 -14.58 6.68 -6.53
C PHE A 95 -14.52 5.51 -5.54
N TYR A 96 -15.67 5.05 -5.06
CA TYR A 96 -15.72 3.95 -4.10
C TYR A 96 -15.15 2.65 -4.70
N ASN A 97 -15.46 2.36 -5.98
CA ASN A 97 -14.87 1.21 -6.68
C ASN A 97 -13.34 1.31 -6.80
N TYR A 98 -12.78 2.51 -6.99
CA TYR A 98 -11.34 2.70 -6.98
C TYR A 98 -10.75 2.50 -5.58
N LEU A 99 -11.45 2.96 -4.54
CA LEU A 99 -11.05 2.76 -3.15
C LEU A 99 -11.03 1.27 -2.78
N LEU A 100 -12.09 0.53 -3.14
CA LEU A 100 -12.17 -0.92 -2.97
C LEU A 100 -11.03 -1.62 -3.71
N ARG A 101 -10.73 -1.20 -4.94
CA ARG A 101 -9.62 -1.78 -5.70
C ARG A 101 -8.27 -1.62 -5.00
N LEU A 102 -8.02 -0.47 -4.36
CA LEU A 102 -6.81 -0.27 -3.56
C LEU A 102 -6.79 -1.16 -2.31
N SER A 103 -7.96 -1.39 -1.70
CA SER A 103 -8.13 -2.28 -0.55
C SER A 103 -7.90 -3.76 -0.94
N ASP A 104 -8.41 -4.19 -2.09
CA ASP A 104 -8.23 -5.56 -2.61
C ASP A 104 -6.76 -5.87 -2.88
N LEU A 105 -6.00 -4.86 -3.32
CA LEU A 105 -4.56 -4.95 -3.53
C LEU A 105 -3.76 -4.79 -2.24
N ARG A 106 -4.44 -4.65 -1.09
CA ARG A 106 -3.85 -4.46 0.25
C ARG A 106 -2.89 -3.28 0.33
N LEU A 107 -3.15 -2.25 -0.48
CA LEU A 107 -2.44 -0.97 -0.38
C LEU A 107 -3.02 -0.13 0.77
N ILE A 108 -4.32 -0.29 1.02
CA ILE A 108 -5.03 0.39 2.09
C ILE A 108 -5.91 -0.58 2.88
N ASN A 109 -6.20 -0.23 4.13
CA ASN A 109 -7.30 -0.80 4.90
C ASN A 109 -8.45 0.21 4.99
N LEU A 110 -9.67 -0.30 4.95
CA LEU A 110 -10.90 0.46 5.12
C LEU A 110 -11.59 0.00 6.40
N HIS A 111 -11.51 0.81 7.45
CA HIS A 111 -12.19 0.56 8.72
C HIS A 111 -13.50 1.33 8.75
N ARG A 112 -14.59 0.70 9.18
CA ARG A 112 -15.86 1.41 9.34
C ARG A 112 -15.72 2.40 10.50
N TRP A 113 -15.82 3.69 10.21
CA TRP A 113 -15.69 4.70 11.25
C TRP A 113 -16.91 4.66 12.17
N ALA A 114 -16.69 4.62 13.49
CA ALA A 114 -17.73 4.58 14.51
C ALA A 114 -18.45 5.94 14.74
N GLY A 115 -18.07 6.99 14.00
CA GLY A 115 -18.68 8.32 14.07
C GLY A 115 -20.02 8.46 13.33
N LYS A 116 -20.62 9.66 13.37
CA LYS A 116 -21.91 9.99 12.73
C LYS A 116 -21.77 10.08 11.20
N GLY A 117 -21.78 8.94 10.50
CA GLY A 117 -21.79 8.87 9.03
C GLY A 117 -21.41 7.51 8.45
N ASN A 118 -21.58 7.33 7.13
CA ASN A 118 -21.17 6.13 6.38
C ASN A 118 -19.73 6.26 5.81
N ALA A 119 -18.83 6.90 6.56
CA ALA A 119 -17.45 7.10 6.12
C ALA A 119 -16.54 5.99 6.67
N HIS A 120 -15.53 5.64 5.88
CA HIS A 120 -14.51 4.65 6.27
C HIS A 120 -13.22 5.39 6.60
N GLU A 121 -12.59 5.02 7.70
CA GLU A 121 -11.22 5.42 7.99
C GLU A 121 -10.27 4.64 7.09
N ILE A 122 -9.30 5.35 6.53
CA ILE A 122 -8.32 4.81 5.59
C ILE A 122 -6.97 4.73 6.28
N GLU A 123 -6.41 3.53 6.27
CA GLU A 123 -5.08 3.22 6.79
C GLU A 123 -4.18 2.76 5.64
N LEU A 124 -2.93 3.20 5.61
CA LEU A 124 -1.94 2.75 4.63
C LEU A 124 -1.27 1.49 5.17
N LEU A 125 -1.17 0.45 4.34
CA LEU A 125 -0.57 -0.85 4.71
C LEU A 125 0.89 -1.00 4.28
N PHE A 126 1.47 0.07 3.72
CA PHE A 126 2.84 0.09 3.26
C PHE A 126 3.51 1.39 3.70
N ASP A 127 4.83 1.37 3.77
CA ASP A 127 5.60 2.57 4.09
C ASP A 127 5.50 3.58 2.94
N PRO A 128 4.99 4.80 3.18
CA PRO A 128 4.90 5.84 2.17
C PRO A 128 6.23 6.18 1.47
N GLU A 129 7.38 5.87 2.07
CA GLU A 129 8.70 6.07 1.45
C GLU A 129 8.86 5.30 0.14
N PHE A 130 8.22 4.14 0.00
CA PHE A 130 8.28 3.36 -1.24
C PHE A 130 7.61 4.05 -2.44
N LEU A 131 6.71 5.01 -2.20
CA LEU A 131 6.10 5.81 -3.27
C LEU A 131 6.95 7.02 -3.70
N LYS A 132 8.03 7.36 -2.98
CA LYS A 132 8.91 8.48 -3.36
C LYS A 132 9.67 8.22 -4.68
N ASN A 133 9.73 6.96 -5.13
CA ASN A 133 10.48 6.51 -6.30
C ASN A 133 9.60 6.26 -7.55
N ILE A 134 8.35 6.72 -7.57
CA ILE A 134 7.40 6.62 -8.71
C ILE A 134 7.00 8.01 -9.18
#